data_AF-A0A4V1ZS04-F1
#
_entry.id   AF-A0A4V1ZS04-F1
#
_cell.length_a   1.000
_cell.length_b   1.000
_cell.length_c   1.000
_cell.angle_alpha   90.00
_cell.angle_beta   90.00
_cell.angle_gamma   90.00
#
_symmetry.space_group_name_H-M   'P 1'
#
loop_
_entity.id
_entity.type
_entity.pdbx_description
1 polymer ?
#
loop_
_entity_poly.entity_id
_entity_poly.type
_entity_poly.pdbx_seq_one_letter_code
_entity_poly.pdbx_strand_id
1 'polypeptide(L)'
;QLVREAYDRMGQEINASHILIRVAPDAAPADTLAAYQKIVALRQRVTGGEDFGTVARATSEDPSAKDNAGKLGYFTSMQMVYPFESAAYRTPVGQVSQPIRTRFGYHIIKVNDRRPAQGEVKVAHLMVRITPQAPKADSAAAHKKIDELYARLRKGENWDKLVSQFSEDPGSAPNGGELPPFGTGRMIPSFEEVAFKLQKPGDIAAPVQTPYGWHIIKLVEKQPVPSFETLKPTLTSKVGKDSRSELNRAAFLKRIRQEDQFREIPAAKTLAFAQADTALVHGRYKYDAAKPLANSGKPPKNAKAGSGLPLFTIMSQPYPVSDFLAYVQQNQRPRPT
;
A
#
# COMPACT_ATOMS: atom_id res chain seq x y z
N GLN A 1 -9.34 8.42 17.32
CA GLN A 1 -8.77 9.41 16.37
C GLN A 1 -8.50 8.81 14.99
N LEU A 2 -7.64 7.80 14.84
CA LEU A 2 -7.27 7.23 13.51
C LEU A 2 -8.45 6.66 12.71
N VAL A 3 -9.43 6.05 13.36
CA VAL A 3 -10.66 5.56 12.70
C VAL A 3 -11.48 6.71 12.11
N ARG A 4 -11.57 7.84 12.83
CA ARG A 4 -12.28 9.03 12.38
C ARG A 4 -11.53 9.71 11.24
N GLU A 5 -10.21 9.84 11.36
CA GLU A 5 -9.37 10.37 10.28
C GLU A 5 -9.51 9.52 9.00
N ALA A 6 -9.46 8.18 9.13
CA ALA A 6 -9.63 7.29 7.99
C ALA A 6 -10.97 7.53 7.29
N TYR A 7 -12.06 7.69 8.05
CA TYR A 7 -13.38 8.03 7.51
C TYR A 7 -13.43 9.41 6.86
N ASP A 8 -12.93 10.45 7.53
CA ASP A 8 -12.97 11.82 6.98
C ASP A 8 -12.20 11.88 5.65
N ARG A 9 -11.08 11.14 5.54
CA ARG A 9 -10.34 10.98 4.28
C ARG A 9 -11.11 10.20 3.23
N MET A 10 -11.96 9.23 3.59
CA MET A 10 -12.81 8.52 2.63
C MET A 10 -13.82 9.44 1.92
N GLY A 11 -14.09 10.63 2.45
CA GLY A 11 -14.92 11.64 1.77
C GLY A 11 -14.24 12.32 0.58
N GLN A 12 -12.94 12.07 0.36
CA GLN A 12 -12.17 12.60 -0.76
C GLN A 12 -11.36 11.50 -1.46
N GLU A 13 -11.10 11.73 -2.73
CA GLU A 13 -10.26 10.88 -3.56
C GLU A 13 -9.09 11.70 -4.11
N ILE A 14 -7.91 11.10 -4.12
CA ILE A 14 -6.66 11.74 -4.51
C ILE A 14 -6.16 11.10 -5.78
N ASN A 15 -5.90 11.90 -6.82
CA ASN A 15 -5.11 11.46 -7.97
C ASN A 15 -3.65 11.82 -7.73
N ALA A 16 -2.74 10.85 -7.81
CA ALA A 16 -1.33 11.12 -7.63
C ALA A 16 -0.43 10.34 -8.57
N SER A 17 0.79 10.85 -8.70
CA SER A 17 1.93 10.14 -9.26
C SER A 17 3.01 9.96 -8.20
N HIS A 18 3.81 8.91 -8.29
CA HIS A 18 4.88 8.65 -7.32
C HIS A 18 6.17 8.16 -7.95
N ILE A 19 7.26 8.37 -7.22
CA ILE A 19 8.58 7.80 -7.50
C ILE A 19 9.05 7.08 -6.24
N LEU A 20 9.53 5.85 -6.39
CA LEU A 20 10.02 4.99 -5.31
C LEU A 20 11.51 4.69 -5.48
N ILE A 21 12.29 4.88 -4.43
CA ILE A 21 13.62 4.26 -4.26
C ILE A 21 13.52 3.19 -3.18
N ARG A 22 13.72 1.93 -3.53
CA ARG A 22 13.49 0.80 -2.64
C ARG A 22 14.54 0.72 -1.54
N VAL A 23 14.05 0.46 -0.33
CA VAL A 23 14.90 0.21 0.84
C VAL A 23 14.16 -0.74 1.77
N ALA A 24 14.79 -1.86 2.11
CA ALA A 24 14.24 -2.81 3.08
C ALA A 24 13.99 -2.12 4.45
N PRO A 25 12.96 -2.52 5.22
CA PRO A 25 12.68 -1.91 6.52
C PRO A 25 13.86 -1.94 7.51
N ASP A 26 14.68 -2.99 7.44
CA ASP A 26 15.83 -3.30 8.29
C ASP A 26 17.18 -2.94 7.66
N ALA A 27 17.19 -2.15 6.58
CA ALA A 27 18.42 -1.74 5.89
C ALA A 27 19.39 -0.96 6.81
N ALA A 28 20.69 -1.08 6.52
CA ALA A 28 21.72 -0.41 7.31
C ALA A 28 21.59 1.13 7.19
N PRO A 29 22.05 1.90 8.20
CA PRO A 29 21.97 3.36 8.16
C PRO A 29 22.57 3.98 6.88
N ALA A 30 23.70 3.44 6.40
CA ALA A 30 24.34 3.89 5.17
C ALA A 30 23.43 3.72 3.93
N ASP A 31 22.77 2.57 3.78
CA ASP A 31 21.86 2.30 2.68
C ASP A 31 20.64 3.22 2.71
N THR A 32 20.10 3.46 3.91
CA THR A 32 18.95 4.36 4.08
C THR A 32 19.32 5.81 3.74
N LEU A 33 20.54 6.25 4.07
CA LEU A 33 21.02 7.59 3.75
C LEU A 33 21.24 7.76 2.23
N ALA A 34 21.87 6.79 1.58
CA ALA A 34 22.08 6.82 0.13
C ALA A 34 20.75 6.90 -0.64
N ALA A 35 19.77 6.10 -0.25
CA ALA A 35 18.44 6.14 -0.85
C ALA A 35 17.70 7.46 -0.58
N TYR A 36 17.84 8.02 0.63
CA TYR A 36 17.28 9.33 0.96
C TYR A 36 17.89 10.45 0.10
N GLN A 37 19.22 10.45 -0.06
CA GLN A 37 19.90 11.42 -0.92
C GLN A 37 19.45 11.30 -2.38
N LYS A 38 19.32 10.06 -2.88
CA LYS A 38 18.82 9.78 -4.23
C LYS A 38 17.42 10.36 -4.44
N ILE A 39 16.47 10.07 -3.55
CA ILE A 39 15.09 10.57 -3.70
C ILE A 39 15.02 12.11 -3.54
N VAL A 40 15.87 12.72 -2.70
CA VAL A 40 15.97 14.19 -2.57
C VAL A 40 16.43 14.81 -3.88
N ALA A 41 17.45 14.25 -4.53
CA ALA A 41 17.91 14.72 -5.84
C ALA A 41 16.82 14.57 -6.92
N LEU A 42 16.07 13.46 -6.93
CA LEU A 42 14.93 13.28 -7.84
C LEU A 42 13.82 14.30 -7.57
N ARG A 43 13.55 14.62 -6.30
CA ARG A 43 12.61 15.68 -5.92
C ARG A 43 13.05 17.02 -6.49
N GLN A 44 14.32 17.38 -6.32
CA GLN A 44 14.88 18.65 -6.82
C GLN A 44 14.66 18.79 -8.33
N ARG A 45 14.92 17.72 -9.10
CA ARG A 45 14.68 17.68 -10.55
C ARG A 45 13.22 18.01 -10.90
N VAL A 46 12.26 17.29 -10.31
CA VAL A 46 10.84 17.48 -10.64
C VAL A 46 10.28 18.80 -10.10
N THR A 47 10.81 19.32 -8.98
CA THR A 47 10.45 20.67 -8.51
C THR A 47 11.14 21.78 -9.29
N GLY A 48 12.26 21.47 -9.96
CA GLY A 48 12.98 22.37 -10.87
C GLY A 48 12.37 22.44 -12.27
N GLY A 49 11.25 21.76 -12.51
CA GLY A 49 10.48 21.85 -13.76
C GLY A 49 10.62 20.64 -14.69
N GLU A 50 11.44 19.64 -14.35
CA GLU A 50 11.48 18.40 -15.13
C GLU A 50 10.15 17.63 -15.00
N ASP A 51 9.68 17.05 -16.11
CA ASP A 51 8.42 16.29 -16.10
C ASP A 51 8.50 15.09 -15.15
N PHE A 52 7.55 15.03 -14.21
CA PHE A 52 7.51 13.99 -13.19
C PHE A 52 7.39 12.59 -13.79
N GLY A 53 6.59 12.43 -14.85
CA GLY A 53 6.38 11.13 -15.49
C GLY A 53 7.65 10.61 -16.15
N THR A 54 8.39 11.48 -16.80
CA THR A 54 9.70 11.18 -17.41
C THR A 54 10.70 10.72 -16.35
N VAL A 55 10.84 11.47 -15.26
CA VAL A 55 11.72 11.07 -14.15
C VAL A 55 11.27 9.74 -13.53
N ALA A 56 9.97 9.54 -13.36
CA ALA A 56 9.42 8.31 -12.79
C ALA A 56 9.72 7.08 -13.66
N ARG A 57 9.47 7.13 -14.98
CA ARG A 57 9.80 6.02 -15.90
C ARG A 57 11.27 5.66 -15.86
N ALA A 58 12.14 6.67 -15.82
CA ALA A 58 13.58 6.48 -15.90
C ALA A 58 14.20 5.98 -14.59
N THR A 59 13.65 6.35 -13.43
CA THR A 59 14.36 6.21 -12.15
C THR A 59 13.60 5.51 -11.04
N SER A 60 12.27 5.42 -11.13
CA SER A 60 11.47 4.77 -10.10
C SER A 60 11.71 3.27 -10.11
N GLU A 61 11.89 2.70 -8.92
CA GLU A 61 12.08 1.29 -8.68
C GLU A 61 10.74 0.58 -8.38
N ASP A 62 9.61 1.28 -8.51
CA ASP A 62 8.29 0.67 -8.60
C ASP A 62 8.11 -0.03 -9.96
N PRO A 63 7.81 -1.34 -10.03
CA PRO A 63 7.71 -2.08 -11.28
C PRO A 63 6.71 -1.47 -12.26
N SER A 64 5.62 -0.87 -11.75
CA SER A 64 4.58 -0.27 -12.57
C SER A 64 5.01 1.02 -13.29
N ALA A 65 6.05 1.69 -12.78
CA ALA A 65 6.44 3.03 -13.21
C ALA A 65 6.92 3.09 -14.66
N LYS A 66 7.47 2.00 -15.19
CA LYS A 66 7.87 1.88 -16.60
C LYS A 66 6.68 2.11 -17.54
N ASP A 67 5.55 1.49 -17.20
CA ASP A 67 4.35 1.50 -18.03
C ASP A 67 3.47 2.73 -17.76
N ASN A 68 3.26 3.08 -16.49
CA ASN A 68 2.33 4.14 -16.10
C ASN A 68 2.99 5.51 -15.80
N ALA A 69 4.31 5.66 -15.91
CA ALA A 69 5.02 6.89 -15.52
C ALA A 69 4.84 7.28 -14.04
N GLY A 70 4.67 6.27 -13.18
CA GLY A 70 4.37 6.46 -11.76
C GLY A 70 2.96 6.97 -11.50
N LYS A 71 2.07 7.04 -12.49
CA LYS A 71 0.66 7.47 -12.31
C LYS A 71 -0.13 6.38 -11.59
N LEU A 72 -0.65 6.71 -10.41
CA LEU A 72 -1.44 5.79 -9.58
C LEU A 72 -2.94 5.88 -9.89
N GLY A 73 -3.37 6.93 -10.58
CA GLY A 73 -4.79 7.23 -10.71
C GLY A 73 -5.39 7.73 -9.40
N TYR A 74 -6.71 7.69 -9.32
CA TYR A 74 -7.44 8.05 -8.12
C TYR A 74 -7.44 6.92 -7.09
N PHE A 75 -7.24 7.29 -5.83
CA PHE A 75 -7.36 6.37 -4.71
C PHE A 75 -8.00 7.07 -3.51
N THR A 76 -8.52 6.27 -2.58
CA THR A 76 -9.12 6.75 -1.33
C THR A 76 -8.38 6.20 -0.11
N SER A 77 -8.84 6.60 1.07
CA SER A 77 -8.32 6.18 2.36
C SER A 77 -8.25 4.66 2.49
N MET A 78 -7.21 4.17 3.19
CA MET A 78 -6.95 2.75 3.46
C MET A 78 -6.51 1.91 2.25
N GLN A 79 -6.31 2.51 1.07
CA GLN A 79 -5.76 1.81 -0.10
C GLN A 79 -4.22 1.87 -0.16
N MET A 80 -3.63 2.91 0.43
CA MET A 80 -2.17 3.12 0.50
C MET A 80 -1.67 2.95 1.94
N VAL A 81 -0.37 2.63 2.09
CA VAL A 81 0.29 2.63 3.41
C VAL A 81 0.23 4.02 4.03
N TYR A 82 0.10 4.08 5.36
CA TYR A 82 -0.26 5.32 6.05
C TYR A 82 0.67 6.51 5.83
N PRO A 83 2.01 6.36 5.84
CA PRO A 83 2.88 7.50 5.61
C PRO A 83 2.74 8.03 4.18
N PHE A 84 2.49 7.15 3.21
CA PHE A 84 2.19 7.50 1.83
C PHE A 84 0.88 8.26 1.72
N GLU A 85 -0.19 7.69 2.25
CA GLU A 85 -1.49 8.34 2.22
C GLU A 85 -1.45 9.70 2.92
N SER A 86 -0.84 9.79 4.10
CA SER A 86 -0.78 11.05 4.84
C SER A 86 -0.03 12.14 4.07
N ALA A 87 1.05 11.80 3.37
CA ALA A 87 1.73 12.74 2.50
C ALA A 87 0.89 13.13 1.28
N ALA A 88 0.22 12.16 0.65
CA ALA A 88 -0.69 12.43 -0.46
C ALA A 88 -1.83 13.36 -0.02
N TYR A 89 -2.47 13.13 1.14
CA TYR A 89 -3.57 13.97 1.61
C TYR A 89 -3.15 15.36 2.11
N ARG A 90 -1.88 15.54 2.52
CA ARG A 90 -1.34 16.84 2.98
C ARG A 90 -0.75 17.69 1.86
N THR A 91 -0.27 17.07 0.78
CA THR A 91 0.41 17.80 -0.30
C THR A 91 -0.60 18.54 -1.17
N PRO A 92 -0.51 19.87 -1.36
CA PRO A 92 -1.45 20.60 -2.20
C PRO A 92 -1.47 20.07 -3.64
N VAL A 93 -2.61 20.24 -4.33
CA VAL A 93 -2.74 19.89 -5.76
C VAL A 93 -1.69 20.62 -6.58
N GLY A 94 -1.05 19.91 -7.52
CA GLY A 94 0.04 20.38 -8.35
C GLY A 94 1.43 20.28 -7.71
N GLN A 95 1.53 20.06 -6.39
CA GLN A 95 2.81 20.04 -5.67
C GLN A 95 3.39 18.63 -5.49
N VAL A 96 4.69 18.61 -5.19
CA VAL A 96 5.46 17.39 -4.87
C VAL A 96 5.78 17.35 -3.38
N SER A 97 5.41 16.25 -2.72
CA SER A 97 5.63 16.01 -1.30
C SER A 97 7.12 16.07 -0.94
N GLN A 98 7.42 16.21 0.36
CA GLN A 98 8.74 15.86 0.86
C GLN A 98 8.97 14.34 0.73
N PRO A 99 10.23 13.87 0.72
CA PRO A 99 10.52 12.45 0.75
C PRO A 99 9.93 11.79 1.99
N ILE A 100 9.25 10.67 1.78
CA ILE A 100 8.62 9.90 2.86
C ILE A 100 9.16 8.49 2.93
N ARG A 101 9.39 8.01 4.15
CA ARG A 101 9.79 6.64 4.40
C ARG A 101 8.54 5.76 4.59
N THR A 102 8.48 4.64 3.88
CA THR A 102 7.53 3.55 4.13
C THR A 102 8.30 2.23 4.21
N ARG A 103 7.64 1.10 4.49
CA ARG A 103 8.27 -0.23 4.46
C ARG A 103 8.90 -0.62 3.11
N PHE A 104 8.53 0.06 2.01
CA PHE A 104 9.02 -0.26 0.68
C PHE A 104 10.27 0.53 0.28
N GLY A 105 10.53 1.65 0.95
CA GLY A 105 11.60 2.56 0.55
C GLY A 105 11.27 4.01 0.85
N TYR A 106 11.91 4.92 0.13
CA TYR A 106 11.55 6.32 0.11
C TYR A 106 10.71 6.68 -1.10
N HIS A 107 9.71 7.53 -0.90
CA HIS A 107 8.78 7.96 -1.94
C HIS A 107 8.74 9.48 -2.02
N ILE A 108 8.50 10.01 -3.21
CA ILE A 108 7.94 11.36 -3.41
C ILE A 108 6.65 11.24 -4.21
N ILE A 109 5.68 12.09 -3.88
CA ILE A 109 4.32 12.04 -4.39
C ILE A 109 3.99 13.38 -5.03
N LYS A 110 3.59 13.38 -6.31
CA LYS A 110 2.96 14.53 -6.96
C LYS A 110 1.46 14.37 -6.88
N VAL A 111 0.76 15.32 -6.25
CA VAL A 111 -0.71 15.31 -6.22
C VAL A 111 -1.20 15.98 -7.50
N ASN A 112 -1.86 15.22 -8.35
CA ASN A 112 -2.34 15.68 -9.64
C ASN A 112 -3.72 16.34 -9.52
N ASP A 113 -4.59 15.76 -8.70
CA ASP A 113 -5.97 16.20 -8.56
C ASP A 113 -6.59 15.71 -7.24
N ARG A 114 -7.71 16.34 -6.84
CA ARG A 114 -8.56 15.94 -5.71
C ARG A 114 -10.02 16.12 -6.08
N ARG A 115 -10.84 15.13 -5.72
CA ARG A 115 -12.29 15.21 -5.90
C ARG A 115 -13.06 14.69 -4.68
N PRO A 116 -14.32 15.09 -4.49
CA PRO A 116 -15.21 14.43 -3.54
C PRO A 116 -15.34 12.95 -3.88
N ALA A 117 -15.45 12.10 -2.85
CA ALA A 117 -15.61 10.67 -3.06
C ALA A 117 -16.93 10.36 -3.77
N GLN A 118 -16.86 9.46 -4.75
CA GLN A 118 -18.00 9.14 -5.61
C GLN A 118 -18.89 8.03 -5.01
N GLY A 119 -18.47 7.44 -3.89
CA GLY A 119 -19.10 6.27 -3.31
C GLY A 119 -18.79 5.00 -4.11
N GLU A 120 -19.73 4.08 -4.15
CA GLU A 120 -19.65 2.85 -4.94
C GLU A 120 -20.72 2.85 -6.03
N VAL A 121 -20.44 2.12 -7.11
CA VAL A 121 -21.41 1.83 -8.16
C VAL A 121 -21.61 0.33 -8.27
N LYS A 122 -22.85 -0.09 -8.45
CA LYS A 122 -23.21 -1.43 -8.91
C LYS A 122 -23.56 -1.31 -10.39
N VAL A 123 -22.95 -2.16 -11.22
CA VAL A 123 -23.18 -2.16 -12.67
C VAL A 123 -23.40 -3.57 -13.17
N ALA A 124 -23.99 -3.67 -14.36
CA ALA A 124 -23.95 -4.86 -15.19
C ALA A 124 -23.16 -4.57 -16.46
N HIS A 125 -22.54 -5.58 -17.05
CA HIS A 125 -21.84 -5.43 -18.33
C HIS A 125 -22.16 -6.53 -19.34
N LEU A 126 -22.05 -6.17 -20.61
CA LEU A 126 -21.99 -7.10 -21.74
C LEU A 126 -20.59 -7.01 -22.32
N MET A 127 -19.85 -8.11 -22.29
CA MET A 127 -18.46 -8.17 -22.73
C MET A 127 -18.31 -8.94 -24.04
N VAL A 128 -17.57 -8.41 -25.00
CA VAL A 128 -17.02 -9.16 -26.13
C VAL A 128 -15.50 -9.20 -25.96
N ARG A 129 -14.95 -10.40 -25.80
CA ARG A 129 -13.59 -10.61 -25.35
C ARG A 129 -12.59 -10.35 -26.47
N ILE A 130 -11.45 -9.77 -26.10
CA ILE A 130 -10.24 -9.71 -26.92
C ILE A 130 -9.09 -10.21 -26.05
N THR A 131 -8.17 -10.98 -26.62
CA THR A 131 -6.90 -11.31 -25.94
C THR A 131 -5.85 -10.26 -26.31
N PRO A 132 -4.93 -9.90 -25.40
CA PRO A 132 -3.87 -8.93 -25.72
C PRO A 132 -3.00 -9.32 -26.93
N GLN A 133 -2.96 -10.61 -27.28
CA GLN A 133 -2.23 -11.17 -28.42
C GLN A 133 -3.10 -11.31 -29.68
N ALA A 134 -4.38 -10.92 -29.62
CA ALA A 134 -5.28 -11.06 -30.75
C ALA A 134 -4.83 -10.15 -31.92
N PRO A 135 -4.85 -10.67 -33.17
CA PRO A 135 -4.71 -9.86 -34.37
C PRO A 135 -5.57 -8.60 -34.35
N LYS A 136 -5.09 -7.51 -34.97
CA LYS A 136 -5.86 -6.26 -35.10
C LYS A 136 -7.23 -6.47 -35.75
N ALA A 137 -7.35 -7.45 -36.66
CA ALA A 137 -8.61 -7.82 -37.29
C ALA A 137 -9.65 -8.32 -36.27
N ASP A 138 -9.22 -9.10 -35.27
CA ASP A 138 -10.09 -9.63 -34.21
C ASP A 138 -10.61 -8.50 -33.31
N SER A 139 -9.78 -7.46 -33.07
CA SER A 139 -10.21 -6.26 -32.36
C SER A 139 -11.28 -5.47 -33.12
N ALA A 140 -11.23 -5.43 -34.46
CA ALA A 140 -12.22 -4.75 -35.28
C ALA A 140 -13.54 -5.54 -35.35
N ALA A 141 -13.46 -6.87 -35.44
CA ALA A 141 -14.64 -7.73 -35.41
C ALA A 141 -15.36 -7.66 -34.05
N ALA A 142 -14.62 -7.70 -32.95
CA ALA A 142 -15.16 -7.52 -31.60
C ALA A 142 -15.82 -6.14 -31.40
N HIS A 143 -15.19 -5.08 -31.92
CA HIS A 143 -15.77 -3.73 -31.92
C HIS A 143 -17.08 -3.66 -32.71
N LYS A 144 -17.10 -4.22 -33.93
CA LYS A 144 -18.32 -4.26 -34.74
C LYS A 144 -19.44 -5.03 -34.04
N LYS A 145 -19.11 -6.18 -33.44
CA LYS A 145 -20.07 -7.01 -32.69
C LYS A 145 -20.67 -6.24 -31.51
N ILE A 146 -19.84 -5.57 -30.71
CA ILE A 146 -20.34 -4.80 -29.57
C ILE A 146 -21.17 -3.58 -30.01
N ASP A 147 -20.83 -2.92 -31.11
CA ASP A 147 -21.59 -1.80 -31.68
C ASP A 147 -22.98 -2.23 -32.13
N GLU A 148 -23.09 -3.39 -32.79
CA GLU A 148 -24.37 -3.97 -33.20
C GLU A 148 -25.25 -4.30 -31.98
N LEU A 149 -24.66 -4.86 -30.92
CA LEU A 149 -25.36 -5.13 -29.66
C LEU A 149 -25.79 -3.84 -28.97
N TYR A 150 -24.95 -2.81 -28.96
CA TYR A 150 -25.30 -1.49 -28.44
C TYR A 150 -26.45 -0.85 -29.22
N ALA A 151 -26.44 -0.93 -30.55
CA ALA A 151 -27.53 -0.43 -31.39
C ALA A 151 -28.86 -1.16 -31.10
N ARG A 152 -28.82 -2.46 -30.84
CA ARG A 152 -30.00 -3.26 -30.44
C ARG A 152 -30.53 -2.84 -29.07
N LEU A 153 -29.65 -2.63 -28.08
CA LEU A 153 -30.03 -2.09 -26.77
C LEU A 153 -30.67 -0.70 -26.89
N ARG A 154 -30.11 0.18 -27.72
CA ARG A 154 -30.65 1.54 -27.98
C ARG A 154 -32.03 1.51 -28.65
N LYS A 155 -32.36 0.44 -29.36
CA LYS A 155 -33.70 0.17 -29.93
C LYS A 155 -34.67 -0.50 -28.93
N GLY A 156 -34.24 -0.75 -27.69
CA GLY A 156 -35.07 -1.31 -26.63
C GLY A 156 -35.05 -2.84 -26.55
N GLU A 157 -34.10 -3.53 -27.19
CA GLU A 157 -33.97 -4.98 -26.97
C GLU A 157 -33.58 -5.27 -25.51
N ASN A 158 -34.10 -6.38 -24.98
CA ASN A 158 -33.92 -6.76 -23.58
C ASN A 158 -32.44 -7.04 -23.24
N TRP A 159 -31.96 -6.41 -22.16
CA TRP A 159 -30.59 -6.53 -21.67
C TRP A 159 -30.20 -7.97 -21.33
N ASP A 160 -30.99 -8.65 -20.52
CA ASP A 160 -30.67 -10.00 -20.01
C ASP A 160 -30.60 -11.03 -21.13
N LYS A 161 -31.46 -10.88 -22.14
CA LYS A 161 -31.41 -11.67 -23.38
C LYS A 161 -30.09 -11.46 -24.11
N LEU A 162 -29.65 -10.22 -24.30
CA LEU A 162 -28.40 -9.95 -25.01
C LEU A 162 -27.18 -10.40 -24.21
N VAL A 163 -27.18 -10.20 -22.90
CA VAL A 163 -26.08 -10.66 -22.04
C VAL A 163 -25.97 -12.17 -22.03
N SER A 164 -27.08 -12.89 -21.80
CA SER A 164 -27.08 -14.35 -21.78
C SER A 164 -26.65 -14.98 -23.11
N GLN A 165 -26.97 -14.33 -24.23
CA GLN A 165 -26.63 -14.85 -25.57
C GLN A 165 -25.23 -14.45 -26.06
N PHE A 166 -24.75 -13.26 -25.72
CA PHE A 166 -23.58 -12.67 -26.38
C PHE A 166 -22.45 -12.25 -25.45
N SER A 167 -22.67 -12.17 -24.13
CA SER A 167 -21.60 -11.81 -23.21
C SER A 167 -20.62 -12.96 -23.05
N GLU A 168 -19.35 -12.66 -23.24
CA GLU A 168 -18.22 -13.60 -23.17
C GLU A 168 -17.49 -13.51 -21.81
N ASP A 169 -18.12 -12.87 -20.82
CA ASP A 169 -17.67 -12.93 -19.43
C ASP A 169 -18.40 -14.05 -18.65
N PRO A 170 -17.75 -15.21 -18.43
CA PRO A 170 -18.38 -16.34 -17.76
C PRO A 170 -18.71 -16.05 -16.29
N GLY A 171 -18.05 -15.06 -15.65
CA GLY A 171 -18.25 -14.76 -14.23
C GLY A 171 -19.53 -13.97 -13.95
N SER A 172 -20.05 -13.24 -14.93
CA SER A 172 -21.22 -12.36 -14.74
C SER A 172 -22.37 -12.65 -15.71
N ALA A 173 -22.12 -13.20 -16.91
CA ALA A 173 -23.15 -13.46 -17.91
C ALA A 173 -24.35 -14.28 -17.38
N PRO A 174 -24.16 -15.33 -16.55
CA PRO A 174 -25.27 -16.08 -15.97
C PRO A 174 -26.16 -15.25 -15.03
N ASN A 175 -25.65 -14.16 -14.47
CA ASN A 175 -26.35 -13.27 -13.56
C ASN A 175 -26.63 -11.90 -14.20
N GLY A 176 -27.04 -11.89 -15.48
CA GLY A 176 -27.39 -10.66 -16.20
C GLY A 176 -26.22 -9.69 -16.39
N GLY A 177 -24.98 -10.16 -16.24
CA GLY A 177 -23.78 -9.34 -16.38
C GLY A 177 -23.45 -8.53 -15.13
N GLU A 178 -24.17 -8.73 -14.02
CA GLU A 178 -23.95 -7.95 -12.80
C GLU A 178 -22.57 -8.20 -12.16
N LEU A 179 -21.93 -7.11 -11.74
CA LEU A 179 -20.68 -7.12 -10.99
C LEU A 179 -20.94 -6.69 -9.54
N PRO A 180 -20.11 -7.15 -8.57
CA PRO A 180 -20.15 -6.62 -7.21
C PRO A 180 -19.96 -5.09 -7.19
N PRO A 181 -20.57 -4.36 -6.23
CA PRO A 181 -20.33 -2.94 -6.07
C PRO A 181 -18.84 -2.63 -5.95
N PHE A 182 -18.42 -1.53 -6.57
CA PHE A 182 -17.04 -1.10 -6.51
C PHE A 182 -16.92 0.42 -6.39
N GLY A 183 -15.94 0.84 -5.60
CA GLY A 183 -15.49 2.22 -5.50
C GLY A 183 -14.25 2.49 -6.34
N THR A 184 -13.75 3.72 -6.26
CA THR A 184 -12.54 4.19 -6.93
C THR A 184 -11.30 3.30 -6.72
N GLY A 185 -10.57 3.04 -7.80
CA GLY A 185 -9.32 2.26 -7.80
C GLY A 185 -9.53 0.75 -7.68
N ARG A 186 -10.77 0.26 -7.82
CA ARG A 186 -11.11 -1.18 -7.77
C ARG A 186 -11.26 -1.80 -9.14
N MET A 187 -11.56 -1.00 -10.16
CA MET A 187 -11.67 -1.43 -11.55
C MET A 187 -10.57 -0.78 -12.40
N ILE A 188 -10.35 -1.29 -13.61
CA ILE A 188 -9.41 -0.68 -14.54
C ILE A 188 -9.93 0.71 -14.96
N PRO A 189 -9.06 1.74 -15.07
CA PRO A 189 -9.50 3.12 -15.27
C PRO A 189 -10.48 3.33 -16.43
N SER A 190 -10.26 2.68 -17.58
CA SER A 190 -11.16 2.84 -18.73
C SER A 190 -12.59 2.35 -18.47
N PHE A 191 -12.75 1.29 -17.67
CA PHE A 191 -14.07 0.80 -17.27
C PHE A 191 -14.67 1.67 -16.15
N GLU A 192 -13.85 1.97 -15.14
CA GLU A 192 -14.24 2.73 -13.95
C GLU A 192 -14.76 4.13 -14.31
N GLU A 193 -14.02 4.87 -15.13
CA GLU A 193 -14.39 6.23 -15.54
C GLU A 193 -15.74 6.30 -16.26
N VAL A 194 -16.05 5.28 -17.06
CA VAL A 194 -17.33 5.20 -17.77
C VAL A 194 -18.46 4.82 -16.82
N ALA A 195 -18.25 3.84 -15.94
CA ALA A 195 -19.23 3.43 -14.94
C ALA A 195 -19.67 4.59 -14.02
N PHE A 196 -18.72 5.39 -13.52
CA PHE A 196 -19.03 6.53 -12.65
C PHE A 196 -19.71 7.71 -13.37
N LYS A 197 -19.56 7.83 -14.70
CA LYS A 197 -20.20 8.88 -15.52
C LYS A 197 -21.68 8.63 -15.76
N LEU A 198 -22.16 7.38 -15.72
CA LEU A 198 -23.58 7.06 -15.81
C LEU A 198 -24.34 7.71 -14.66
N GLN A 199 -25.58 8.16 -14.85
CA GLN A 199 -26.26 9.00 -13.86
C GLN A 199 -27.44 8.29 -13.20
N LYS A 200 -28.27 7.60 -13.99
CA LYS A 200 -29.51 6.98 -13.54
C LYS A 200 -29.46 5.46 -13.68
N PRO A 201 -30.02 4.70 -12.72
CA PRO A 201 -30.24 3.27 -12.89
C PRO A 201 -30.90 2.96 -14.24
N GLY A 202 -30.32 2.01 -14.97
CA GLY A 202 -30.71 1.64 -16.32
C GLY A 202 -29.96 2.37 -17.44
N ASP A 203 -29.23 3.44 -17.16
CA ASP A 203 -28.38 4.10 -18.16
C ASP A 203 -27.34 3.12 -18.70
N ILE A 204 -27.14 3.15 -20.02
CA ILE A 204 -26.11 2.37 -20.72
C ILE A 204 -25.05 3.28 -21.34
N ALA A 205 -23.78 2.92 -21.16
CA ALA A 205 -22.67 3.58 -21.81
C ALA A 205 -22.47 3.09 -23.25
N ALA A 206 -21.90 3.94 -24.11
CA ALA A 206 -21.35 3.48 -25.38
C ALA A 206 -20.23 2.45 -25.15
N PRO A 207 -19.93 1.58 -26.13
CA PRO A 207 -18.89 0.56 -25.99
C PRO A 207 -17.54 1.15 -25.55
N VAL A 208 -16.94 0.54 -24.54
CA VAL A 208 -15.64 0.94 -24.00
C VAL A 208 -14.62 -0.17 -24.13
N GLN A 209 -13.41 0.19 -24.58
CA GLN A 209 -12.31 -0.74 -24.73
C GLN A 209 -11.53 -0.89 -23.41
N THR A 210 -11.17 -2.12 -23.11
CA THR A 210 -10.25 -2.50 -22.03
C THR A 210 -9.24 -3.52 -22.58
N PRO A 211 -8.19 -3.88 -21.82
CA PRO A 211 -7.29 -4.97 -22.18
C PRO A 211 -7.97 -6.34 -22.31
N TYR A 212 -9.19 -6.50 -21.79
CA TYR A 212 -9.95 -7.75 -21.83
C TYR A 212 -10.90 -7.83 -23.03
N GLY A 213 -11.11 -6.72 -23.75
CA GLY A 213 -12.11 -6.63 -24.81
C GLY A 213 -12.97 -5.37 -24.71
N TRP A 214 -14.12 -5.42 -25.37
CA TRP A 214 -15.09 -4.35 -25.41
C TRP A 214 -16.26 -4.63 -24.47
N HIS A 215 -16.76 -3.56 -23.86
CA HIS A 215 -17.80 -3.64 -22.85
C HIS A 215 -18.89 -2.61 -23.11
N ILE A 216 -20.15 -3.01 -22.96
CA ILE A 216 -21.26 -2.09 -22.71
C ILE A 216 -21.54 -2.14 -21.21
N ILE A 217 -21.59 -1.00 -20.55
CA ILE A 217 -21.80 -0.90 -19.11
C ILE A 217 -23.20 -0.33 -18.86
N LYS A 218 -23.99 -1.00 -18.02
CA LYS A 218 -25.29 -0.58 -17.55
C LYS A 218 -25.22 -0.24 -16.07
N LEU A 219 -25.67 0.95 -15.68
CA LEU A 219 -25.75 1.32 -14.27
C LEU A 219 -26.91 0.57 -13.61
N VAL A 220 -26.63 -0.14 -12.51
CA VAL A 220 -27.66 -0.78 -11.69
C VAL A 220 -28.01 0.15 -10.52
N GLU A 221 -27.01 0.64 -9.81
CA GLU A 221 -27.21 1.45 -8.60
C GLU A 221 -25.99 2.33 -8.34
N LYS A 222 -26.22 3.51 -7.74
CA LYS A 222 -25.18 4.33 -7.10
C LYS A 222 -25.37 4.31 -5.60
N GLN A 223 -24.30 4.06 -4.87
CA GLN A 223 -24.31 3.99 -3.42
C GLN A 223 -23.38 5.09 -2.88
N PRO A 224 -23.88 6.09 -2.13
CA PRO A 224 -23.02 7.12 -1.56
C PRO A 224 -22.08 6.52 -0.52
N VAL A 225 -21.03 7.27 -0.15
CA VAL A 225 -20.16 6.88 0.97
C VAL A 225 -21.03 6.69 2.23
N PRO A 226 -21.06 5.49 2.85
CA PRO A 226 -21.90 5.25 4.01
C PRO A 226 -21.49 6.13 5.19
N SER A 227 -22.41 6.33 6.14
CA SER A 227 -22.15 7.16 7.33
C SER A 227 -21.00 6.64 8.19
N PHE A 228 -20.45 7.52 9.03
CA PHE A 228 -19.39 7.13 9.97
C PHE A 228 -19.84 5.98 10.88
N GLU A 229 -21.05 6.04 11.43
CA GLU A 229 -21.55 4.99 12.33
C GLU A 229 -21.67 3.64 11.62
N THR A 230 -22.07 3.63 10.35
CA THR A 230 -22.11 2.42 9.52
C THR A 230 -20.71 1.86 9.26
N LEU A 231 -19.73 2.71 8.96
CA LEU A 231 -18.37 2.28 8.62
C LEU A 231 -17.46 2.02 9.82
N LYS A 232 -17.78 2.59 10.99
CA LYS A 232 -16.93 2.58 12.19
C LYS A 232 -16.48 1.17 12.61
N PRO A 233 -17.33 0.13 12.65
CA PRO A 233 -16.87 -1.22 13.01
C PRO A 233 -15.82 -1.75 12.01
N THR A 234 -16.10 -1.63 10.72
CA THR A 234 -15.21 -2.08 9.64
C THR A 234 -13.90 -1.29 9.64
N LEU A 235 -13.96 0.04 9.79
CA LEU A 235 -12.78 0.90 9.86
C LEU A 235 -11.95 0.64 11.11
N THR A 236 -12.57 0.34 12.24
CA THR A 236 -11.84 -0.05 13.45
C THR A 236 -11.00 -1.31 13.22
N SER A 237 -11.60 -2.33 12.61
CA SER A 237 -10.89 -3.57 12.25
C SER A 237 -9.76 -3.31 11.25
N LYS A 238 -10.02 -2.54 10.18
CA LYS A 238 -9.02 -2.22 9.16
C LYS A 238 -7.87 -1.38 9.73
N VAL A 239 -8.16 -0.35 10.52
CA VAL A 239 -7.14 0.50 11.16
C VAL A 239 -6.27 -0.30 12.12
N GLY A 240 -6.83 -1.26 12.85
CA GLY A 240 -6.05 -2.13 13.75
C GLY A 240 -5.00 -2.97 13.01
N LYS A 241 -5.27 -3.37 11.77
CA LYS A 241 -4.38 -4.20 10.92
C LYS A 241 -3.48 -3.40 9.99
N ASP A 242 -3.75 -2.11 9.83
CA ASP A 242 -3.02 -1.24 8.90
C ASP A 242 -1.74 -0.68 9.53
N SER A 243 -0.80 -0.23 8.68
CA SER A 243 0.41 0.50 9.09
C SER A 243 0.17 1.72 10.02
N ARG A 244 -1.04 2.28 10.04
CA ARG A 244 -1.51 3.26 11.04
C ARG A 244 -1.41 2.77 12.47
N SER A 245 -1.64 1.48 12.72
CA SER A 245 -1.61 0.92 14.07
C SER A 245 -0.20 0.90 14.66
N GLU A 246 0.84 0.92 13.82
CA GLU A 246 2.23 1.04 14.29
C GLU A 246 2.48 2.36 15.04
N LEU A 247 1.74 3.43 14.73
CA LEU A 247 1.83 4.68 15.50
C LEU A 247 1.23 4.53 16.89
N ASN A 248 0.08 3.86 16.99
CA ASN A 248 -0.52 3.53 18.28
C ASN A 248 0.41 2.61 19.07
N ARG A 249 1.02 1.60 18.42
CA ARG A 249 2.00 0.72 19.04
C ARG A 249 3.23 1.50 19.53
N ALA A 250 3.78 2.40 18.72
CA ALA A 250 4.93 3.20 19.10
C ALA A 250 4.61 4.16 20.27
N ALA A 251 3.45 4.84 20.23
CA ALA A 251 2.99 5.71 21.30
C ALA A 251 2.70 4.91 22.59
N PHE A 252 2.07 3.74 22.46
CA PHE A 252 1.82 2.82 23.56
C PHE A 252 3.12 2.30 24.17
N LEU A 253 4.08 1.86 23.36
CA LEU A 253 5.40 1.43 23.83
C LEU A 253 6.17 2.58 24.49
N LYS A 254 6.07 3.80 23.96
CA LYS A 254 6.66 4.98 24.59
C LYS A 254 6.03 5.23 25.96
N ARG A 255 4.71 5.13 26.08
CA ARG A 255 3.98 5.28 27.34
C ARG A 255 4.35 4.19 28.34
N ILE A 256 4.30 2.92 27.95
CA ILE A 256 4.72 1.78 28.79
C ILE A 256 6.15 1.94 29.25
N ARG A 257 7.08 2.31 28.36
CA ARG A 257 8.48 2.55 28.76
C ARG A 257 8.60 3.64 29.82
N GLN A 258 7.73 4.64 29.80
CA GLN A 258 7.69 5.69 30.81
C GLN A 258 7.03 5.20 32.10
N GLU A 259 5.85 4.59 32.02
CA GLU A 259 5.07 4.02 33.14
C GLU A 259 5.89 2.99 33.92
N ASP A 260 6.52 2.06 33.20
CA ASP A 260 7.31 0.99 33.78
C ASP A 260 8.77 1.39 34.03
N GLN A 261 9.13 2.67 33.90
CA GLN A 261 10.49 3.17 34.12
C GLN A 261 11.58 2.37 33.37
N PHE A 262 11.28 1.98 32.13
CA PHE A 262 12.20 1.21 31.29
C PHE A 262 13.48 2.01 31.04
N ARG A 263 14.63 1.41 31.38
CA ARG A 263 15.95 1.98 31.07
C ARG A 263 16.81 0.96 30.36
N GLU A 264 17.22 1.27 29.14
CA GLU A 264 18.20 0.49 28.41
C GLU A 264 19.62 0.92 28.79
N ILE A 265 20.56 -0.02 28.87
CA ILE A 265 21.96 0.25 29.17
C ILE A 265 22.78 0.07 27.87
N PRO A 266 23.13 1.16 27.16
CA PRO A 266 23.67 1.08 25.80
C PRO A 266 24.95 0.23 25.70
N ALA A 267 25.85 0.33 26.68
CA ALA A 267 27.08 -0.46 26.70
C ALA A 267 26.80 -1.97 26.78
N ALA A 268 25.82 -2.38 27.61
CA ALA A 268 25.42 -3.78 27.73
C ALA A 268 24.73 -4.29 26.45
N LYS A 269 23.96 -3.44 25.77
CA LYS A 269 23.36 -3.75 24.47
C LYS A 269 24.40 -3.99 23.38
N THR A 270 25.39 -3.10 23.28
CA THR A 270 26.50 -3.27 22.34
C THR A 270 27.24 -4.58 22.58
N LEU A 271 27.52 -4.91 23.85
CA LEU A 271 28.13 -6.19 24.23
C LEU A 271 27.27 -7.39 23.85
N ALA A 272 25.96 -7.35 24.10
CA ALA A 272 25.03 -8.41 23.75
C ALA A 272 24.99 -8.64 22.24
N PHE A 273 24.93 -7.56 21.44
CA PHE A 273 24.83 -7.66 19.99
C PHE A 273 26.13 -8.13 19.34
N ALA A 274 27.29 -7.85 19.95
CA ALA A 274 28.58 -8.36 19.50
C ALA A 274 28.70 -9.90 19.60
N GLN A 275 27.80 -10.57 20.33
CA GLN A 275 27.76 -12.03 20.39
C GLN A 275 26.97 -12.66 19.25
N ALA A 276 26.18 -11.90 18.50
CA ALA A 276 25.39 -12.45 17.40
C ALA A 276 26.26 -12.65 16.16
N ASP A 277 26.10 -13.79 15.50
CA ASP A 277 26.78 -14.15 14.24
C ASP A 277 25.78 -14.72 13.22
N THR A 278 26.27 -15.23 12.09
CA THR A 278 25.43 -15.84 11.05
C THR A 278 24.69 -17.09 11.54
N ALA A 279 25.15 -17.76 12.60
CA ALA A 279 24.45 -18.92 13.16
C ALA A 279 23.09 -18.52 13.73
N LEU A 280 22.92 -17.29 14.24
CA LEU A 280 21.62 -16.77 14.70
C LEU A 280 20.61 -16.66 13.57
N VAL A 281 21.04 -16.17 12.40
CA VAL A 281 20.17 -16.06 11.21
C VAL A 281 19.72 -17.44 10.71
N HIS A 282 20.56 -18.46 10.90
CA HIS A 282 20.25 -19.84 10.54
C HIS A 282 19.55 -20.64 11.65
N GLY A 283 19.23 -20.03 12.79
CA GLY A 283 18.57 -20.71 13.91
C GLY A 283 19.46 -21.75 14.63
N ARG A 284 20.79 -21.59 14.59
CA ARG A 284 21.77 -22.50 15.21
C ARG A 284 22.70 -21.82 16.20
N TYR A 285 22.43 -20.58 16.59
CA TYR A 285 23.18 -19.84 17.58
C TYR A 285 23.28 -20.61 18.91
N LYS A 286 24.47 -20.60 19.51
CA LYS A 286 24.71 -21.18 20.82
C LYS A 286 25.34 -20.12 21.72
N TYR A 287 24.65 -19.81 22.80
CA TYR A 287 25.16 -18.98 23.87
C TYR A 287 25.99 -19.85 24.83
N ASP A 288 27.29 -19.55 24.89
CA ASP A 288 28.20 -20.12 25.88
C ASP A 288 28.27 -19.21 27.11
N ALA A 289 27.61 -19.63 28.19
CA ALA A 289 27.60 -18.89 29.44
C ALA A 289 28.97 -18.82 30.14
N ALA A 290 29.92 -19.69 29.78
CA ALA A 290 31.27 -19.71 30.32
C ALA A 290 32.20 -18.73 29.60
N LYS A 291 31.82 -18.24 28.40
CA LYS A 291 32.63 -17.32 27.61
C LYS A 291 32.42 -15.87 28.08
N PRO A 292 33.48 -15.13 28.49
CA PRO A 292 33.34 -13.74 28.87
C PRO A 292 32.89 -12.88 27.69
N LEU A 293 31.92 -11.98 27.93
CA LEU A 293 31.53 -10.95 26.95
C LEU A 293 32.67 -9.95 26.81
N ALA A 294 33.50 -10.11 25.78
CA ALA A 294 34.64 -9.22 25.53
C ALA A 294 34.18 -7.83 25.11
N ASN A 295 34.62 -6.82 25.85
CA ASN A 295 34.48 -5.40 25.51
C ASN A 295 35.43 -5.08 24.35
N SER A 296 34.93 -4.82 23.14
CA SER A 296 35.75 -4.30 22.04
C SER A 296 36.15 -2.81 22.23
N GLY A 297 35.89 -2.23 23.40
CA GLY A 297 36.36 -0.91 23.82
C GLY A 297 36.50 -0.82 25.34
N LYS A 298 37.43 0.01 25.84
CA LYS A 298 37.78 0.14 27.27
C LYS A 298 36.52 0.23 28.17
N PRO A 299 36.39 -0.60 29.22
CA PRO A 299 35.25 -0.56 30.13
C PRO A 299 35.17 0.78 30.88
N PRO A 300 33.96 1.28 31.22
CA PRO A 300 33.81 2.34 32.22
C PRO A 300 34.39 1.85 33.56
N LYS A 301 35.08 2.73 34.28
CA LYS A 301 35.93 2.41 35.45
C LYS A 301 35.28 1.64 36.61
N ASN A 302 33.99 1.32 36.58
CA ASN A 302 33.27 0.59 37.64
C ASN A 302 32.24 -0.45 37.14
N ALA A 303 32.30 -0.91 35.88
CA ALA A 303 31.38 -1.94 35.39
C ALA A 303 31.91 -3.35 35.74
N LYS A 304 31.15 -4.16 36.50
CA LYS A 304 31.41 -5.61 36.60
C LYS A 304 31.39 -6.18 35.18
N ALA A 305 32.53 -6.62 34.66
CA ALA A 305 32.63 -7.17 33.31
C ALA A 305 31.95 -8.55 33.27
N GLY A 306 30.98 -8.74 32.37
CA GLY A 306 30.39 -10.07 32.12
C GLY A 306 28.90 -10.08 31.76
N SER A 307 28.39 -11.28 31.51
CA SER A 307 27.00 -11.58 31.13
C SER A 307 25.94 -11.20 32.18
N GLY A 308 26.35 -10.93 33.42
CA GLY A 308 25.48 -10.42 34.49
C GLY A 308 25.21 -8.91 34.47
N LEU A 309 25.76 -8.16 33.51
CA LEU A 309 25.42 -6.75 33.30
C LEU A 309 23.93 -6.64 32.91
N PRO A 310 23.14 -5.76 33.56
CA PRO A 310 21.78 -5.50 33.13
C PRO A 310 21.78 -4.94 31.70
N LEU A 311 21.08 -5.60 30.78
CA LEU A 311 20.83 -5.13 29.43
C LEU A 311 19.84 -3.95 29.46
N PHE A 312 18.80 -4.12 30.27
CA PHE A 312 17.82 -3.09 30.58
C PHE A 312 17.24 -3.31 31.98
N THR A 313 16.50 -2.32 32.49
CA THR A 313 15.71 -2.43 33.72
C THR A 313 14.25 -2.09 33.45
N ILE A 314 13.32 -2.72 34.17
CA ILE A 314 11.89 -2.37 34.22
C ILE A 314 11.53 -2.20 35.69
N MET A 315 10.99 -1.05 36.10
CA MET A 315 10.69 -0.71 37.49
C MET A 315 11.88 -0.99 38.43
N SER A 316 13.09 -0.63 37.98
CA SER A 316 14.37 -0.92 38.65
C SER A 316 14.75 -2.41 38.78
N GLN A 317 13.94 -3.34 38.28
CA GLN A 317 14.31 -4.76 38.18
C GLN A 317 15.27 -4.96 37.01
N PRO A 318 16.50 -5.48 37.24
CA PRO A 318 17.49 -5.68 36.19
C PRO A 318 17.24 -6.96 35.39
N TYR A 319 17.38 -6.86 34.07
CA TYR A 319 17.33 -8.00 33.14
C TYR A 319 18.71 -8.14 32.50
N PRO A 320 19.51 -9.15 32.87
CA PRO A 320 20.90 -9.27 32.46
C PRO A 320 21.06 -9.73 31.01
N VAL A 321 22.23 -9.44 30.43
CA VAL A 321 22.60 -9.88 29.08
C VAL A 321 22.56 -11.41 28.97
N SER A 322 22.92 -12.15 30.02
CA SER A 322 22.86 -13.62 30.08
C SER A 322 21.48 -14.16 29.75
N ASP A 323 20.44 -13.57 30.35
CA ASP A 323 19.07 -14.05 30.23
C ASP A 323 18.54 -13.75 28.83
N PHE A 324 18.90 -12.59 28.28
CA PHE A 324 18.60 -12.25 26.89
C PHE A 324 19.27 -13.23 25.90
N LEU A 325 20.55 -13.53 26.06
CA LEU A 325 21.27 -14.45 25.15
C LEU A 325 20.75 -15.89 25.28
N ALA A 326 20.42 -16.34 26.48
CA ALA A 326 19.77 -17.63 26.71
C ALA A 326 18.38 -17.67 26.05
N TYR A 327 17.58 -16.61 26.19
CA TYR A 327 16.29 -16.47 25.52
C TYR A 327 16.45 -16.52 24.00
N VAL A 328 17.42 -15.80 23.44
CA VAL A 328 17.73 -15.79 22.00
C VAL A 328 18.09 -17.20 21.52
N GLN A 329 18.97 -17.93 22.23
CA GLN A 329 19.29 -19.32 21.88
C GLN A 329 18.05 -20.22 21.84
N GLN A 330 17.12 -20.06 22.79
CA GLN A 330 15.92 -20.89 22.89
C GLN A 330 14.85 -20.53 21.86
N ASN A 331 14.78 -19.27 21.44
CA ASN A 331 13.68 -18.73 20.63
C ASN A 331 14.08 -18.35 19.20
N GLN A 332 15.35 -18.53 18.82
CA GLN A 332 15.81 -18.31 17.46
C GLN A 332 15.02 -19.15 16.45
N ARG A 333 14.76 -18.56 15.28
CA ARG A 333 14.16 -19.24 14.14
C ARG A 333 14.99 -18.94 12.90
N PRO A 334 15.24 -19.93 12.02
CA PRO A 334 15.92 -19.67 10.76
C PRO A 334 15.14 -18.61 9.97
N ARG A 335 15.85 -17.65 9.38
CA ARG A 335 15.25 -16.67 8.46
C ARG A 335 14.69 -17.45 7.25
N PRO A 336 13.42 -17.25 6.86
CA PRO A 336 12.90 -17.81 5.62
C PRO A 336 13.75 -17.30 4.45
N THR A 337 14.20 -18.22 3.59
CA THR A 337 14.94 -17.91 2.36
C THR A 337 14.07 -17.22 1.34
#